data_AF-A0A969GF45-F1
#
_entry.id   AF-A0A969GF45-F1
#
_cell.length_a   1.000
_cell.length_b   1.000
_cell.length_c   1.000
_cell.angle_alpha   90.00
_cell.angle_beta   90.00
_cell.angle_gamma   90.00
#
_symmetry.space_group_name_H-M   'P 1'
#
loop_
_entity.id
_entity.type
_entity.pdbx_description
1 polymer ?
#
loop_
_entity_poly.entity_id
_entity_poly.type
_entity_poly.pdbx_seq_one_letter_code
_entity_poly.pdbx_strand_id
1 'polypeptide(L)' 'MLAIESLDPQRLILSGGDTAIHVLDRLGIERLDVIAEQMPGMPLCRGRDRGGRLREVVLKAGNHGHAQTLLQLFAMKL' A
#
# COMPACT_ATOMS: atom_id res chain seq x y z
N MET A 1 -4.01 1.16 -19.64
CA MET A 1 -4.15 2.14 -18.54
C MET A 1 -4.45 1.34 -17.29
N LEU A 2 -3.56 1.36 -16.29
CA LEU A 2 -3.76 0.58 -15.06
C LEU A 2 -4.83 1.25 -14.20
N ALA A 3 -5.65 0.47 -13.48
CA ALA A 3 -6.74 0.99 -12.65
C ALA A 3 -6.28 2.04 -11.62
N ILE A 4 -5.02 1.99 -11.18
CA ILE A 4 -4.43 2.95 -10.24
C ILE A 4 -4.31 4.35 -10.88
N GLU A 5 -3.93 4.43 -12.16
CA GLU A 5 -3.81 5.70 -12.89
C GLU A 5 -5.19 6.33 -13.15
N SER A 6 -6.21 5.51 -13.39
CA SER A 6 -7.58 5.98 -13.67
C SER A 6 -8.37 6.36 -12.43
N LEU A 7 -8.20 5.61 -11.34
CA LEU A 7 -8.95 5.82 -10.09
C LEU A 7 -8.23 6.75 -9.12
N ASP A 8 -6.94 6.97 -9.32
CA ASP A 8 -6.09 7.85 -8.52
C ASP A 8 -6.28 7.70 -6.98
N PRO A 9 -6.17 6.48 -6.42
CA PRO A 9 -6.56 6.20 -5.04
C PRO A 9 -5.61 6.87 -4.03
N GLN A 10 -6.16 7.45 -2.97
CA GLN A 10 -5.35 8.02 -1.88
C GLN A 10 -4.60 6.95 -1.07
N ARG A 11 -5.21 5.77 -0.93
CA ARG A 11 -4.70 4.65 -0.15
C ARG A 11 -4.59 3.39 -1.02
N LEU A 12 -3.48 2.69 -0.87
CA LEU A 12 -3.18 1.43 -1.53
C LEU A 12 -3.02 0.33 -0.48
N ILE A 13 -3.59 -0.84 -0.73
CA ILE A 13 -3.31 -2.06 0.02
C ILE A 13 -2.64 -3.01 -0.96
N LEU A 14 -1.35 -3.28 -0.76
CA LEU A 14 -0.52 -4.03 -1.68
C LEU A 14 -0.16 -5.38 -1.06
N SER A 15 -0.49 -6.46 -1.77
CA SER A 15 -0.19 -7.83 -1.35
C SER A 15 0.83 -8.48 -2.28
N GLY A 16 1.94 -8.94 -1.71
CA GLY A 16 3.07 -9.50 -2.43
C GLY A 16 4.20 -8.48 -2.63
N GLY A 17 5.45 -8.94 -2.47
CA GLY A 17 6.64 -8.09 -2.57
C GLY A 17 6.81 -7.50 -3.96
N ASP A 18 6.75 -8.34 -4.99
CA ASP A 18 6.91 -7.90 -6.39
C ASP A 18 5.80 -6.91 -6.80
N THR A 19 4.55 -7.20 -6.42
CA THR A 19 3.43 -6.27 -6.63
C THR A 19 3.71 -4.93 -5.98
N ALA A 20 4.16 -4.91 -4.73
CA ALA A 20 4.47 -3.68 -4.02
C ALA A 20 5.58 -2.91 -4.71
N ILE A 21 6.70 -3.56 -5.04
CA ILE A 21 7.85 -2.95 -5.71
C ILE A 21 7.43 -2.32 -7.04
N HIS A 22 6.76 -3.08 -7.91
CA HIS A 22 6.38 -2.59 -9.25
C HIS A 22 5.32 -1.49 -9.20
N VAL A 23 4.38 -1.53 -8.25
CA VAL A 23 3.39 -0.45 -8.08
C VAL A 23 4.06 0.83 -7.58
N LEU A 24 4.94 0.73 -6.58
CA LEU A 24 5.64 1.88 -6.01
C LEU A 24 6.60 2.52 -7.03
N ASP A 25 7.37 1.70 -7.74
CA ASP A 25 8.26 2.14 -8.83
C ASP A 25 7.48 2.88 -9.93
N ARG A 26 6.35 2.32 -10.36
CA ARG A 26 5.50 2.95 -11.39
C ARG A 26 4.93 4.29 -10.93
N LEU A 27 4.53 4.40 -9.66
CA LEU A 27 4.07 5.66 -9.07
C LEU A 27 5.21 6.64 -8.79
N GLY A 28 6.48 6.21 -8.86
CA GLY A 28 7.64 7.01 -8.50
C GLY A 28 7.73 7.27 -6.99
N ILE A 29 7.27 6.33 -6.17
CA ILE A 29 7.42 6.39 -4.71
C ILE A 29 8.73 5.71 -4.34
N GLU A 30 9.75 6.50 -4.05
CA GLU A 30 11.10 6.00 -3.73
C GLU A 30 11.33 5.78 -2.24
N ARG A 31 10.53 6.42 -1.38
CA ARG A 31 10.63 6.31 0.08
C ARG A 31 9.26 6.13 0.71
N LEU A 32 9.22 5.22 1.66
CA LEU A 32 8.10 4.99 2.56
C LEU A 32 8.52 5.28 4.00
N ASP A 33 7.78 6.16 4.67
CA ASP A 33 7.87 6.35 6.11
C ASP A 33 6.83 5.46 6.79
N VAL A 34 7.28 4.61 7.71
CA VAL A 34 6.38 3.75 8.50
C VAL A 34 5.68 4.61 9.54
N ILE A 35 4.34 4.60 9.54
CA ILE A 35 3.51 5.42 10.41
C ILE A 35 2.97 4.61 11.58
N ALA A 36 2.52 3.38 11.28
CA ALA A 36 1.94 2.47 12.25
C ALA A 36 2.05 1.03 11.74
N GLU A 37 1.79 0.08 12.63
CA GLU A 37 1.55 -1.31 12.27
C GLU A 37 0.04 -1.55 12.31
N GLN A 38 -0.61 -1.77 11.15
CA GLN A 38 -2.07 -1.98 11.12
C GLN A 38 -2.47 -3.35 11.58
N MET A 39 -1.64 -4.34 11.28
CA MET A 39 -1.74 -5.71 11.76
C MET A 39 -0.31 -6.25 11.90
N PRO A 40 -0.09 -7.29 12.73
CA PRO A 40 1.24 -7.87 12.91
C PRO A 40 1.94 -8.16 11.57
N GLY A 41 3.08 -7.54 11.30
CA GLY A 41 3.85 -7.68 10.06
C GLY A 41 3.27 -6.95 8.84
N MET A 42 2.32 -6.03 9.03
CA MET A 42 1.64 -5.30 7.96
C MET A 42 1.66 -3.79 8.26
N PRO A 43 2.75 -3.10 7.89
CA PRO A 43 2.89 -1.68 8.19
C PRO A 43 1.96 -0.84 7.33
N LEU A 44 1.44 0.24 7.92
CA LEU A 44 0.95 1.40 7.20
C LEU A 44 2.10 2.38 7.03
N CYS A 45 2.34 2.74 5.79
CA CYS A 45 3.37 3.68 5.38
C CYS A 45 2.77 4.89 4.67
N ARG A 46 3.56 5.96 4.58
CA ARG A 46 3.30 7.11 3.70
C ARG A 46 4.49 7.35 2.78
N GLY A 47 4.20 7.73 1.54
CA GLY A 47 5.20 8.11 0.54
C GLY A 47 4.65 9.18 -0.40
N ARG A 48 5.54 9.91 -1.06
CA ARG A 48 5.15 10.86 -2.11
C ARG A 48 5.37 10.22 -3.47
N ASP A 49 4.37 10.31 -4.33
CA ASP A 49 4.49 9.88 -5.73
C ASP A 49 5.23 10.91 -6.58
N ARG A 50 5.44 10.59 -7.87
CA ARG A 50 6.11 11.49 -8.83
C ARG A 50 5.42 12.86 -8.96
N GLY A 51 4.11 12.94 -8.72
CA GLY A 51 3.35 14.18 -8.70
C GLY A 51 3.43 14.95 -7.38
N GLY A 52 4.19 14.46 -6.40
CA GLY A 52 4.32 15.02 -5.06
C GLY A 52 3.14 14.72 -4.13
N ARG A 53 2.14 13.96 -4.59
CA ARG A 53 0.96 13.62 -3.80
C ARG A 53 1.33 12.59 -2.74
N LEU A 54 0.89 12.85 -1.50
CA LEU A 54 1.07 11.92 -0.40
C LEU A 54 0.10 10.74 -0.54
N ARG A 55 0.64 9.53 -0.57
CA ARG A 55 -0.09 8.26 -0.64
C ARG A 55 0.06 7.51 0.66
N GLU A 56 -1.01 6.84 1.07
CA GLU A 56 -0.97 5.85 2.14
C GLU A 56 -0.83 4.45 1.54
N VAL A 57 0.09 3.66 2.06
CA VAL A 57 0.40 2.33 1.53
C VAL A 57 0.43 1.34 2.67
N VAL A 58 -0.46 0.35 2.64
CA VAL A 58 -0.40 -0.82 3.51
C VAL A 58 0.30 -1.95 2.76
N LEU A 59 1.36 -2.48 3.35
CA LEU A 59 2.12 -3.58 2.78
C LEU A 59 1.75 -4.90 3.45
N LYS A 60 1.42 -5.92 2.65
CA LYS A 60 1.22 -7.30 3.11
C LYS A 60 2.12 -8.23 2.32
N ALA A 61 2.97 -9.02 3.00
CA ALA A 61 3.67 -10.11 2.34
C ALA A 61 2.68 -11.15 1.78
N GLY A 62 3.02 -11.78 0.66
CA GLY A 62 2.09 -12.65 -0.09
C GLY A 62 1.39 -13.70 0.78
N ASN A 63 2.18 -14.49 1.49
CA ASN A 63 1.71 -15.59 2.34
C ASN A 63 1.40 -15.20 3.79
N HIS A 64 1.38 -13.90 4.13
CA HIS A 64 1.18 -13.44 5.51
C HIS A 64 -0.29 -13.09 5.80
N GLY A 65 -0.83 -13.49 6.95
CA GLY A 65 -2.24 -13.31 7.32
C GLY A 65 -3.14 -14.50 6.99
N HIS A 66 -4.46 -14.28 6.95
CA HIS A 66 -5.50 -15.28 6.68
C HIS A 66 -6.49 -14.78 5.61
N ALA A 67 -7.49 -15.60 5.28
CA ALA A 67 -8.42 -15.36 4.17
C ALA A 67 -9.15 -14.00 4.23
N GLN A 68 -9.39 -13.46 5.43
CA GLN A 68 -10.10 -12.20 5.65
C GLN A 68 -9.16 -11.00 5.86
N THR A 69 -7.83 -11.18 5.82
CA THR A 69 -6.89 -10.10 6.15
C THR A 69 -7.07 -8.87 5.26
N LEU A 70 -7.28 -9.03 3.95
CA LEU A 70 -7.50 -7.88 3.08
C LEU A 70 -8.80 -7.13 3.40
N LEU A 71 -9.86 -7.84 3.81
CA LEU A 71 -11.12 -7.23 4.24
C LEU A 71 -10.93 -6.46 5.55
N GLN A 72 -10.16 -7.01 6.50
CA GLN A 72 -9.83 -6.33 7.75
C GLN A 72 -9.03 -5.06 7.51
N LEU A 73 -7.96 -5.14 6.70
CA LEU A 73 -7.14 -3.98 6.33
C LEU A 73 -7.97 -2.91 5.60
N PHE A 74 -8.90 -3.32 4.74
CA PHE A 74 -9.80 -2.40 4.05
C PHE A 74 -10.79 -1.70 4.98
N ALA A 75 -11.34 -2.42 5.97
CA ALA A 75 -12.31 -1.88 6.91
C ALA A 75 -11.68 -0.97 7.98
N MET A 76 -10.35 -1.03 8.17
CA MET A 76 -9.64 -0.21 9.15
C MET A 76 -9.64 1.27 8.76
N LYS A 77 -10.17 2.09 9.67
CA LYS A 77 -10.00 3.54 9.64
C LYS A 77 -8.69 3.90 10.34
N LEU A 78 -8.04 4.95 9.85
CA LEU A 78 -6.96 5.62 10.58
C LEU A 78 -7.55 6.50 11.67
#